data_AF-A0A9E2SBV9-F1
#
_entry.id   AF-A0A9E2SBV9-F1
#
_cell.length_a   1.000
_cell.length_b   1.000
_cell.length_c   1.000
_cell.angle_alpha   90.00
_cell.angle_beta   90.00
_cell.angle_gamma   90.00
#
_symmetry.space_group_name_H-M   'P 1'
#
loop_
_entity.id
_entity.type
_entity.pdbx_description
1 polymer ?
#
loop_
_entity_poly.entity_id
_entity_poly.type
_entity_poly.pdbx_seq_one_letter_code
_entity_poly.pdbx_strand_id
1 'polypeptide(L)'
;MLESSDYFMNVVKKDFPMHSQSIEKLYIQDSMFRSLCEEYTSCLQHLAKYKKEASQKNNDLAEFEALLADLSKELTSFIEEHKR
;
A
#
# COMPACT_ATOMS: atom_id res chain seq x y z
N MET A 1 -9.70 -15.06 -25.42
CA MET A 1 -9.88 -14.28 -24.18
C MET A 1 -9.83 -15.22 -22.97
N LEU A 2 -8.65 -15.73 -22.61
CA LEU A 2 -8.45 -16.67 -21.50
C LEU A 2 -7.43 -16.16 -20.45
N GLU A 3 -6.75 -15.05 -20.72
CA GLU A 3 -5.61 -14.61 -19.91
C GLU A 3 -5.99 -13.93 -18.59
N SER A 4 -7.21 -13.41 -18.45
CA SER A 4 -7.66 -12.72 -17.22
C SER A 4 -8.15 -13.67 -16.12
N SER A 5 -8.61 -14.88 -16.49
CA SER A 5 -9.17 -15.85 -15.53
C SER A 5 -8.11 -16.40 -14.59
N ASP A 6 -6.88 -16.60 -15.06
CA ASP A 6 -5.83 -17.25 -14.27
C ASP A 6 -5.09 -16.27 -13.34
N TYR A 7 -5.25 -14.96 -13.53
CA TYR A 7 -4.55 -13.94 -12.74
C TYR A 7 -4.88 -14.04 -11.25
N PHE A 8 -6.18 -13.99 -10.90
CA PHE A 8 -6.62 -14.00 -9.49
C PHE A 8 -6.25 -15.31 -8.79
N MET A 9 -6.41 -16.43 -9.49
CA MET A 9 -5.98 -17.74 -9.01
C MET A 9 -4.47 -17.76 -8.73
N ASN A 10 -3.64 -17.25 -9.65
CA ASN A 10 -2.19 -17.25 -9.48
C ASN A 10 -1.72 -16.33 -8.34
N VAL A 11 -2.38 -15.19 -8.14
CA VAL A 11 -2.14 -14.31 -6.99
C VAL A 11 -2.41 -15.06 -5.68
N VAL A 12 -3.55 -15.72 -5.57
CA VAL A 12 -3.91 -16.50 -4.37
C VAL A 12 -2.96 -17.69 -4.18
N LYS A 13 -2.58 -18.42 -5.25
CA LYS A 13 -1.61 -19.53 -5.16
C LYS A 13 -0.23 -19.06 -4.68
N LYS A 14 0.20 -17.85 -5.03
CA LYS A 14 1.46 -17.27 -4.56
C LYS A 14 1.45 -17.03 -3.04
N ASP A 15 0.32 -16.58 -2.50
CA ASP A 15 0.17 -16.31 -1.06
C ASP A 15 -0.13 -17.59 -0.25
N PHE A 16 -0.74 -18.60 -0.89
CA PHE A 16 -1.12 -19.87 -0.28
C PHE A 16 -0.52 -21.09 -1.02
N PRO A 17 0.82 -21.20 -1.13
CA PRO A 17 1.48 -22.20 -1.98
C PRO A 17 1.18 -23.64 -1.58
N MET A 18 0.98 -23.92 -0.27
CA MET A 18 0.63 -25.25 0.24
C MET A 18 -0.75 -25.73 -0.23
N HIS A 19 -1.64 -24.81 -0.62
CA HIS A 19 -3.00 -25.12 -1.05
C HIS A 19 -3.19 -25.02 -2.57
N SER A 20 -2.08 -24.85 -3.32
CA SER A 20 -2.05 -24.60 -4.77
C SER A 20 -2.98 -25.51 -5.59
N GLN A 21 -2.95 -26.83 -5.33
CA GLN A 21 -3.82 -27.80 -6.02
C GLN A 21 -5.30 -27.69 -5.62
N SER A 22 -5.58 -27.34 -4.36
CA SER A 22 -6.96 -27.18 -3.88
C SER A 22 -7.58 -25.90 -4.43
N ILE A 23 -6.80 -24.82 -4.47
CA ILE A 23 -7.18 -23.53 -5.05
C ILE A 23 -7.54 -23.71 -6.53
N GLU A 24 -6.73 -24.42 -7.30
CA GLU A 24 -6.98 -24.66 -8.73
C GLU A 24 -8.27 -25.46 -8.97
N LYS A 25 -8.49 -26.53 -8.18
CA LYS A 25 -9.74 -27.31 -8.25
C LYS A 25 -10.97 -26.45 -7.92
N LEU A 26 -10.91 -25.71 -6.82
CA LEU A 26 -12.02 -24.85 -6.39
C LEU A 26 -12.29 -23.72 -7.38
N TYR A 27 -11.24 -23.12 -7.94
CA TYR A 27 -11.37 -22.03 -8.91
C TYR A 27 -12.07 -22.47 -10.20
N ILE A 28 -11.83 -23.71 -10.64
CA ILE A 28 -12.53 -24.28 -11.81
C ILE A 28 -14.00 -24.60 -11.47
N GLN A 29 -14.24 -25.19 -10.30
CA GLN A 29 -15.52 -25.81 -9.97
C GLN A 29 -16.54 -24.86 -9.32
N ASP A 30 -16.08 -23.83 -8.62
CA ASP A 30 -16.92 -23.00 -7.76
C ASP A 30 -16.84 -21.51 -8.16
N SER A 31 -17.97 -20.97 -8.61
CA SER A 31 -18.08 -19.54 -8.98
C SER A 31 -17.94 -18.60 -7.80
N MET A 32 -18.42 -18.98 -6.61
CA MET A 32 -18.26 -18.18 -5.41
C MET A 32 -16.79 -18.09 -5.00
N PHE A 33 -16.05 -19.20 -5.14
CA PHE A 33 -14.62 -19.20 -4.88
C PHE A 33 -13.85 -18.31 -5.88
N ARG A 34 -14.25 -18.27 -7.16
CA ARG A 34 -13.66 -17.31 -8.13
C ARG A 34 -13.87 -15.86 -7.70
N SER A 35 -15.11 -15.49 -7.36
CA SER A 35 -15.41 -14.14 -6.86
C SER A 35 -14.62 -13.81 -5.59
N LEU A 36 -14.43 -14.77 -4.69
CA LEU A 36 -13.60 -14.58 -3.50
C LEU A 36 -12.12 -14.30 -3.85
N CYS A 37 -11.55 -14.98 -4.85
CA CYS A 37 -10.18 -14.71 -5.30
C CYS A 37 -10.06 -13.31 -5.93
N GLU A 38 -11.08 -12.86 -6.66
CA GLU A 38 -11.17 -11.52 -7.23
C GLU A 38 -11.20 -10.45 -6.11
N GLU A 39 -12.09 -10.62 -5.13
CA GLU A 39 -12.23 -9.73 -3.97
C GLU A 39 -10.93 -9.67 -3.15
N TYR A 40 -10.32 -10.82 -2.86
CA TYR A 40 -9.05 -10.90 -2.15
C TYR A 40 -7.95 -10.11 -2.87
N THR A 41 -7.83 -10.31 -4.19
CA THR A 41 -6.82 -9.62 -4.99
C THR A 41 -7.07 -8.12 -5.04
N SER A 42 -8.32 -7.68 -5.16
CA SER A 42 -8.69 -6.26 -5.11
C SER A 42 -8.31 -5.62 -3.76
N CYS A 43 -8.59 -6.32 -2.66
CA CYS A 43 -8.18 -5.88 -1.32
C CYS A 43 -6.66 -5.73 -1.18
N LEU A 44 -5.87 -6.67 -1.73
CA LEU A 44 -4.42 -6.57 -1.73
C LEU A 44 -3.92 -5.32 -2.48
N GLN A 45 -4.51 -5.03 -3.65
CA GLN A 45 -4.16 -3.85 -4.44
C GLN A 45 -4.49 -2.55 -3.71
N HIS A 46 -5.68 -2.46 -3.08
CA HIS A 46 -6.05 -1.31 -2.27
C HIS A 46 -5.14 -1.14 -1.06
N LEU A 47 -4.79 -2.23 -0.38
CA LEU A 47 -3.87 -2.19 0.77
C LEU A 47 -2.47 -1.72 0.34
N ALA A 48 -1.96 -2.20 -0.80
CA ALA A 48 -0.68 -1.77 -1.33
C ALA A 48 -0.67 -0.26 -1.67
N LYS A 49 -1.75 0.23 -2.30
CA LYS A 49 -1.94 1.66 -2.59
C LYS A 49 -1.98 2.49 -1.30
N TYR A 50 -2.78 2.08 -0.32
CA TYR A 50 -2.89 2.78 0.96
C TYR A 50 -1.55 2.85 1.70
N LYS A 51 -0.79 1.73 1.72
CA LYS A 51 0.55 1.69 2.32
C LYS A 51 1.51 2.66 1.63
N LYS A 52 1.48 2.72 0.30
CA LYS A 52 2.32 3.66 -0.48
C LYS A 52 1.96 5.11 -0.15
N GLU A 53 0.68 5.46 -0.16
CA GLU A 53 0.21 6.81 0.18
C GLU A 53 0.55 7.19 1.63
N ALA A 54 0.41 6.26 2.57
CA ALA A 54 0.79 6.48 3.96
C ALA A 54 2.30 6.70 4.12
N SER A 55 3.14 5.91 3.44
CA SER A 55 4.59 6.12 3.46
C SER A 55 5.00 7.47 2.87
N GLN A 56 4.34 7.91 1.81
CA GLN A 56 4.61 9.21 1.21
C GLN A 56 4.22 10.35 2.15
N LYS A 57 3.01 10.29 2.73
CA LYS A 57 2.56 11.30 3.71
C LYS A 57 3.48 11.38 4.94
N ASN A 58 4.00 10.24 5.41
CA ASN A 58 4.95 10.23 6.52
C ASN A 58 6.28 10.89 6.15
N ASN A 59 6.77 10.69 4.92
CA ASN A 59 7.97 11.37 4.43
C ASN A 59 7.73 12.88 4.30
N ASP A 60 6.60 13.28 3.72
CA ASP A 60 6.22 14.69 3.58
C ASP A 60 6.15 15.36 4.96
N LEU A 61 5.56 14.69 5.96
CA LEU A 61 5.49 15.19 7.33
C LEU A 61 6.89 15.43 7.93
N ALA A 62 7.81 14.48 7.78
CA ALA A 62 9.17 14.61 8.29
C ALA A 62 9.92 15.79 7.64
N GLU A 63 9.73 16.02 6.34
CA GLU A 63 10.30 17.18 5.64
C GLU A 63 9.72 18.50 6.15
N PHE A 64 8.40 18.57 6.38
CA PHE A 64 7.78 19.77 6.94
C PHE A 64 8.22 20.04 8.39
N GLU A 65 8.38 19.01 9.21
CA GLU A 65 8.90 19.16 10.57
C GLU A 65 10.34 19.69 10.58
N ALA A 66 11.19 19.20 9.68
CA ALA A 66 12.55 19.70 9.52
C ALA A 66 12.57 21.17 9.08
N LEU A 67 11.74 21.53 8.08
CA LEU A 67 11.61 22.91 7.61
C LEU A 67 11.11 23.86 8.72
N LEU A 68 10.13 23.43 9.51
CA LEU A 68 9.63 24.20 10.65
C LEU A 68 10.72 24.43 11.70
N ALA A 69 11.54 23.41 11.98
CA ALA A 69 12.65 23.55 12.92
C ALA A 69 13.69 24.56 12.44
N ASP A 70 14.00 24.59 11.15
CA ASP A 70 14.95 25.57 10.59
C ASP A 70 14.38 26.99 10.55
N LEU A 71 13.13 27.16 10.13
CA LEU A 71 12.44 28.45 10.20
C LEU A 71 12.37 28.99 11.63
N SER A 72 12.13 28.13 12.62
CA SER A 72 12.12 28.53 14.04
C SER A 72 13.50 29.03 14.50
N LYS A 73 14.59 28.44 14.02
CA LYS A 73 15.95 28.92 14.32
C LYS A 73 16.18 30.29 13.69
N GLU A 74 15.84 30.45 12.41
CA GLU A 74 15.98 31.72 11.69
C GLU A 74 15.20 32.85 12.38
N LEU A 75 13.95 32.58 12.76
CA LEU A 75 13.12 33.52 13.51
C LEU A 75 13.76 33.91 14.84
N THR A 76 14.29 32.93 15.58
CA THR A 76 14.96 33.18 16.85
C THR A 76 16.20 34.07 16.66
N SER A 77 17.05 33.75 15.68
CA SER A 77 18.24 34.56 15.36
C SER A 77 17.85 35.99 15.00
N PHE A 78 16.83 36.16 14.14
CA PHE A 78 16.36 37.48 13.73
C PHE A 78 15.85 38.31 14.91
N ILE A 79 15.09 37.69 15.82
CA ILE A 79 14.58 38.34 17.04
C ILE A 79 15.73 38.79 17.94
N GLU A 80 16.74 37.94 18.14
CA GLU A 80 17.88 38.27 19.00
C GLU A 80 18.78 39.37 18.38
N GLU A 81 18.92 39.39 17.06
CA GLU A 81 19.67 40.44 16.35
C GLU A 81 19.00 41.82 16.47
N HIS A 82 17.67 41.88 16.53
CA HIS A 82 16.89 43.14 16.60
C HIS A 82 16.53 43.58 18.02
N LYS A 83 16.99 42.86 19.05
CA LYS A 83 16.87 43.27 20.46
C LYS A 83 18.01 44.19 20.95
N ARG A 84 18.99 44.49 20.09
CA ARG A 84 20.17 45.32 20.41
C ARG A 84 19.98 46.80 20.09
#